data_AF-A0A562KMY8-F1
#
_entry.id   AF-A0A562KMY8-F1
#
_cell.length_a   1.000
_cell.length_b   1.000
_cell.length_c   1.000
_cell.angle_alpha   90.00
_cell.angle_beta   90.00
_cell.angle_gamma   90.00
#
_symmetry.space_group_name_H-M   'P 1'
#
loop_
_entity.id
_entity.type
_entity.pdbx_description
1 polymer ?
#
loop_
_entity_poly.entity_id
_entity_poly.type
_entity_poly.pdbx_seq_one_letter_code
_entity_poly.pdbx_strand_id
1 'polypeptide(L)'
;MARGRKRKAGRRHPSGKLVQPGKAETQREATATVLEARQRHYGVTARQAKDERLGTALGRLAFAGAITAEQLAAGELYGDLMARNRGVMGLPRIHPHSAAGLMLDEGIFGQNTNVHEPEFVEKVRRRAAAAILMVRTSDSDAPASSGRKPSILVHAIACYETDATMWGQADLRNLCHGLDALCRLFRIGSDSS
;
A
#
# COMPACT_ATOMS: atom_id res chain seq x y z
N MET A 1 16.63 -9.58 -53.53
CA MET A 1 15.68 -9.40 -52.41
C MET A 1 14.85 -8.14 -52.66
N ALA A 2 13.53 -8.26 -52.75
CA ALA A 2 12.67 -7.09 -52.98
C ALA A 2 12.73 -6.15 -51.76
N ARG A 3 13.12 -4.89 -51.99
CA ARG A 3 13.22 -3.88 -50.93
C ARG A 3 11.81 -3.61 -50.40
N GLY A 4 11.57 -3.92 -49.13
CA GLY A 4 10.24 -3.78 -48.49
C GLY A 4 9.70 -2.34 -48.55
N ARG A 5 8.37 -2.20 -48.36
CA ARG A 5 7.66 -0.91 -48.44
C ARG A 5 8.34 0.15 -47.56
N LYS A 6 8.64 1.31 -48.14
CA LYS A 6 9.23 2.47 -47.44
C LYS A 6 8.35 2.84 -46.24
N ARG A 7 8.95 2.91 -45.05
CA ARG A 7 8.25 3.27 -43.82
C ARG A 7 7.84 4.75 -43.86
N LYS A 8 6.66 5.06 -43.30
CA LYS A 8 6.20 6.45 -43.09
C LYS A 8 7.21 7.23 -42.23
N ALA A 9 7.47 8.50 -42.56
CA ALA A 9 8.39 9.36 -41.84
C ALA A 9 7.84 9.74 -40.44
N GLY A 10 8.73 9.97 -39.47
CA GLY A 10 8.37 10.42 -38.12
C GLY A 10 9.16 9.74 -37.00
N ARG A 11 9.16 10.37 -35.81
CA ARG A 11 9.75 9.81 -34.58
C ARG A 11 8.99 8.54 -34.20
N ARG A 12 9.70 7.53 -33.68
CA ARG A 12 9.12 6.23 -33.30
C ARG A 12 9.42 5.91 -31.85
N HIS A 13 8.52 5.16 -31.21
CA HIS A 13 8.81 4.49 -29.95
C HIS A 13 9.81 3.33 -30.18
N PRO A 14 10.50 2.83 -29.14
CA PRO A 14 11.35 1.63 -29.24
C PRO A 14 10.63 0.41 -29.84
N SER A 15 9.31 0.31 -29.66
CA SER A 15 8.43 -0.71 -30.26
C SER A 15 8.19 -0.54 -31.77
N GLY A 16 8.73 0.51 -32.40
CA GLY A 16 8.60 0.77 -33.85
C GLY A 16 7.32 1.49 -34.28
N LYS A 17 6.36 1.73 -33.37
CA LYS A 17 5.16 2.55 -33.65
C LYS A 17 5.54 4.03 -33.83
N LEU A 18 4.85 4.73 -34.75
CA LEU A 18 5.02 6.18 -34.93
C LEU A 18 4.49 6.92 -33.70
N VAL A 19 5.29 7.84 -33.16
CA VAL A 19 4.86 8.81 -32.15
C VAL A 19 3.89 9.77 -32.84
N GLN A 20 2.66 9.88 -32.35
CA GLN A 20 1.71 10.84 -32.91
C GLN A 20 2.05 12.25 -32.44
N PRO A 21 2.27 13.22 -33.35
CA PRO A 21 2.51 14.60 -32.97
C PRO A 21 1.27 15.15 -32.25
N GLY A 22 1.44 15.68 -31.03
CA GLY A 22 0.35 16.20 -30.20
C GLY A 22 -0.28 15.21 -29.21
N LYS A 23 0.11 13.93 -29.23
CA LYS A 23 -0.30 12.92 -28.22
C LYS A 23 0.87 12.53 -27.31
N ALA A 24 1.50 13.53 -26.69
CA ALA A 24 2.19 13.24 -25.45
C ALA A 24 1.10 13.10 -24.39
N GLU A 25 0.97 11.93 -23.75
CA GLU A 25 0.05 11.78 -22.62
C GLU A 25 0.39 12.85 -21.60
N THR A 26 -0.54 13.77 -21.40
CA THR A 26 -0.39 14.82 -20.42
C THR A 26 -0.65 14.24 -19.04
N GLN A 27 -0.04 14.80 -18.00
CA GLN A 27 -0.33 14.43 -16.60
C GLN A 27 -1.83 14.52 -16.29
N ARG A 28 -2.55 15.40 -16.99
CA ARG A 28 -4.00 15.54 -16.94
C ARG A 28 -4.74 14.32 -17.48
N GLU A 29 -4.29 13.73 -18.59
CA GLU A 29 -4.91 12.53 -19.16
C GLU A 29 -4.62 11.30 -18.30
N ALA A 30 -3.40 11.18 -17.77
CA ALA A 30 -3.04 10.13 -16.82
C ALA A 30 -3.88 10.20 -15.53
N THR A 31 -4.02 11.39 -14.95
CA THR A 31 -4.86 11.59 -13.75
C THR A 31 -6.34 11.35 -14.04
N ALA A 32 -6.86 11.79 -15.20
CA ALA A 32 -8.23 11.51 -15.61
C ALA A 32 -8.53 10.01 -15.67
N THR A 33 -7.60 9.22 -16.23
CA THR A 33 -7.72 7.76 -16.32
C THR A 33 -7.83 7.10 -14.94
N VAL A 34 -7.01 7.53 -13.98
CA VAL A 34 -7.06 7.03 -12.60
C VAL A 34 -8.37 7.41 -11.92
N LEU A 35 -8.83 8.65 -12.08
CA LEU A 35 -10.09 9.10 -11.49
C LEU A 35 -11.29 8.37 -12.07
N GLU A 36 -11.31 8.10 -13.38
CA GLU A 36 -12.35 7.30 -14.02
C GLU A 36 -12.34 5.85 -13.52
N ALA A 37 -11.16 5.24 -13.40
CA ALA A 37 -11.00 3.91 -12.85
C ALA A 37 -11.52 3.82 -11.40
N ARG A 38 -11.19 4.81 -10.55
CA ARG A 38 -11.68 4.87 -9.16
C ARG A 38 -13.20 4.96 -9.10
N GLN A 39 -13.82 5.81 -9.93
CA GLN A 39 -15.29 5.91 -10.01
C GLN A 39 -15.92 4.56 -10.37
N ARG A 40 -15.39 3.89 -11.41
CA ARG A 40 -15.91 2.59 -11.87
C ARG A 40 -15.72 1.48 -10.84
N HIS A 41 -14.54 1.39 -10.23
CA HIS A 41 -14.19 0.28 -9.34
C HIS A 41 -14.75 0.44 -7.93
N TYR A 42 -14.82 1.67 -7.42
CA TYR A 42 -15.22 1.93 -6.03
C TYR A 42 -16.60 2.59 -5.92
N GLY A 43 -17.29 2.83 -7.05
CA GLY A 43 -18.63 3.42 -7.06
C GLY A 43 -18.69 4.85 -6.52
N VAL A 44 -17.56 5.56 -6.52
CA VAL A 44 -17.44 6.91 -5.95
C VAL A 44 -17.74 7.99 -6.99
N THR A 45 -18.12 9.18 -6.53
CA THR A 45 -18.27 10.35 -7.43
C THR A 45 -16.92 10.87 -7.92
N ALA A 46 -16.91 11.65 -9.01
CA ALA A 46 -15.69 12.30 -9.52
C ALA A 46 -14.99 13.20 -8.48
N ARG A 47 -15.74 13.81 -7.55
CA ARG A 47 -15.18 14.59 -6.45
C ARG A 47 -14.49 13.71 -5.43
N GLN A 48 -15.13 12.61 -5.03
CA GLN A 48 -14.59 11.65 -4.08
C GLN A 48 -13.41 10.85 -4.65
N ALA A 49 -13.39 10.59 -5.97
CA ALA A 49 -12.29 9.90 -6.63
C ALA A 49 -10.93 10.58 -6.44
N LYS A 50 -10.92 11.89 -6.14
CA LYS A 50 -9.71 12.67 -5.83
C LYS A 50 -9.16 12.41 -4.43
N ASP A 51 -9.92 11.77 -3.55
CA ASP A 51 -9.45 11.41 -2.21
C ASP A 51 -8.27 10.43 -2.33
N GLU A 52 -7.17 10.77 -1.68
CA GLU A 52 -5.92 10.00 -1.72
C GLU A 52 -6.08 8.63 -1.06
N ARG A 53 -6.97 8.53 -0.04
CA ARG A 53 -7.24 7.31 0.71
C ARG A 53 -7.77 6.18 -0.18
N LEU A 54 -8.37 6.49 -1.33
CA LEU A 54 -8.80 5.48 -2.30
C LEU A 54 -7.64 4.73 -2.97
N GLY A 55 -6.39 5.19 -2.77
CA GLY A 55 -5.19 4.57 -3.30
C GLY A 55 -4.77 3.26 -2.62
N THR A 56 -5.18 3.03 -1.36
CA THR A 56 -4.78 1.86 -0.56
C THR A 56 -6.00 1.11 -0.04
N ALA A 57 -5.85 -0.18 0.29
CA ALA A 57 -6.92 -1.00 0.86
C ALA A 57 -7.38 -0.48 2.23
N LEU A 58 -6.42 -0.11 3.10
CA LEU A 58 -6.70 0.53 4.39
C LEU A 58 -7.41 1.87 4.21
N GLY A 59 -6.93 2.72 3.30
CA GLY A 59 -7.54 4.02 3.05
C GLY A 59 -8.96 3.90 2.50
N ARG A 60 -9.28 2.87 1.70
CA ARG A 60 -10.66 2.60 1.26
C ARG A 60 -11.58 2.24 2.42
N LEU A 61 -11.11 1.46 3.41
CA LEU A 61 -11.89 1.19 4.62
C LEU A 61 -12.14 2.46 5.44
N ALA A 62 -11.12 3.31 5.60
CA ALA A 62 -11.26 4.58 6.30
C ALA A 62 -12.20 5.55 5.56
N PHE A 63 -12.13 5.58 4.23
CA PHE A 63 -13.04 6.35 3.39
C PHE A 63 -14.50 5.88 3.55
N ALA A 64 -14.72 4.58 3.67
CA ALA A 64 -16.03 3.99 3.93
C ALA A 64 -16.49 4.13 5.41
N GLY A 65 -15.65 4.67 6.29
CA GLY A 65 -15.95 4.82 7.72
C GLY A 65 -15.91 3.49 8.51
N ALA A 66 -15.31 2.44 7.95
CA ALA A 66 -15.19 1.14 8.62
C ALA A 66 -14.08 1.12 9.68
N ILE A 67 -13.10 2.01 9.58
CA ILE A 67 -12.01 2.22 10.55
C ILE A 67 -11.85 3.72 10.83
N THR A 68 -11.32 4.07 12.00
CA THR A 68 -11.05 5.47 12.38
C THR A 68 -9.78 6.03 11.73
N ALA A 69 -9.56 7.35 11.86
CA ALA A 69 -8.34 7.99 11.39
C ALA A 69 -7.09 7.50 12.15
N GLU A 70 -7.23 7.25 13.45
CA GLU A 70 -6.18 6.71 14.31
C GLU A 70 -5.81 5.28 13.91
N GLN A 71 -6.82 4.46 13.61
CA GLN A 71 -6.64 3.09 13.14
C GLN A 71 -5.99 3.05 11.75
N LEU A 72 -6.36 3.96 10.85
CA LEU A 72 -5.69 4.13 9.55
C LEU A 72 -4.20 4.44 9.75
N ALA A 73 -3.89 5.46 10.55
CA ALA A 73 -2.51 5.86 10.82
C ALA A 73 -1.70 4.73 11.46
N ALA A 74 -2.30 3.97 12.40
CA ALA A 74 -1.66 2.82 13.02
C ALA A 74 -1.37 1.69 12.02
N GLY A 75 -2.32 1.42 11.12
CA GLY A 75 -2.17 0.44 10.05
C GLY A 75 -1.06 0.82 9.05
N GLU A 76 -1.00 2.08 8.64
CA GLU A 76 0.05 2.61 7.75
C GLU A 76 1.44 2.52 8.39
N LEU A 77 1.59 2.94 9.65
CA LEU A 77 2.85 2.81 10.39
C LEU A 77 3.29 1.35 10.53
N TYR A 78 2.35 0.43 10.72
CA TYR A 78 2.63 -1.00 10.78
C TYR A 78 3.10 -1.54 9.42
N GLY A 79 2.39 -1.23 8.33
CA GLY A 79 2.78 -1.62 6.97
C GLY A 79 4.18 -1.13 6.62
N ASP A 80 4.46 0.14 6.87
CA ASP A 80 5.78 0.75 6.68
C ASP A 80 6.87 0.08 7.52
N LEU A 81 6.58 -0.23 8.79
CA LEU A 81 7.51 -0.94 9.68
C LEU A 81 7.81 -2.35 9.16
N MET A 82 6.80 -3.08 8.65
CA MET A 82 6.98 -4.40 8.08
C MET A 82 7.77 -4.34 6.77
N ALA A 83 7.51 -3.36 5.90
CA ALA A 83 8.28 -3.14 4.67
C ALA A 83 9.76 -2.87 4.97
N ARG A 84 10.04 -1.96 5.93
CA ARG A 84 11.41 -1.70 6.41
C ARG A 84 12.06 -2.94 7.01
N ASN A 85 11.34 -3.70 7.83
CA ASN A 85 11.84 -4.94 8.42
C ASN A 85 12.22 -5.97 7.36
N ARG A 86 11.47 -6.07 6.25
CA ARG A 86 11.85 -6.93 5.13
C ARG A 86 13.12 -6.45 4.44
N GLY A 87 13.22 -5.14 4.20
CA GLY A 87 14.40 -4.52 3.59
C GLY A 87 15.68 -4.81 4.38
N VAL A 88 15.69 -4.59 5.69
CA VAL A 88 16.87 -4.86 6.53
C VAL A 88 17.20 -6.36 6.66
N MET A 89 16.23 -7.24 6.42
CA MET A 89 16.43 -8.69 6.39
C MET A 89 16.84 -9.21 5.00
N GLY A 90 17.05 -8.33 4.01
CA GLY A 90 17.37 -8.71 2.64
C GLY A 90 16.24 -9.42 1.90
N LEU A 91 15.00 -9.33 2.41
CA LEU A 91 13.83 -9.96 1.80
C LEU A 91 13.24 -9.05 0.73
N PRO A 92 12.73 -9.62 -0.39
CA PRO A 92 12.07 -8.83 -1.42
C PRO A 92 10.84 -8.13 -0.87
N ARG A 93 10.58 -6.92 -1.38
CA ARG A 93 9.35 -6.17 -1.09
C ARG A 93 8.12 -6.98 -1.56
N ILE A 94 7.01 -6.85 -0.86
CA ILE A 94 5.78 -7.63 -1.11
C ILE A 94 4.98 -7.04 -2.28
N HIS A 95 5.08 -5.73 -2.52
CA HIS A 95 4.40 -5.03 -3.60
C HIS A 95 5.35 -4.06 -4.31
N PRO A 96 5.13 -3.83 -5.62
CA PRO A 96 5.86 -2.81 -6.36
C PRO A 96 5.42 -1.42 -5.89
N HIS A 97 6.37 -0.57 -5.48
CA HIS A 97 6.12 0.87 -5.38
C HIS A 97 5.95 1.46 -6.79
N SER A 98 5.40 2.67 -6.86
CA SER A 98 5.39 3.45 -8.10
C SER A 98 6.80 3.57 -8.70
N ALA A 99 6.91 3.72 -10.02
CA ALA A 99 8.20 3.87 -10.70
C ALA A 99 9.07 5.00 -10.10
N ALA A 100 8.47 6.04 -9.54
CA ALA A 100 9.17 7.11 -8.84
C ALA A 100 9.77 6.64 -7.49
N GLY A 101 9.05 5.81 -6.72
CA GLY A 101 9.59 5.19 -5.50
C GLY A 101 10.73 4.21 -5.79
N LEU A 102 10.65 3.47 -6.90
CA LEU A 102 11.75 2.62 -7.38
C LEU A 102 12.99 3.43 -7.78
N MET A 103 12.80 4.64 -8.31
CA MET A 103 13.91 5.52 -8.72
C MET A 103 14.56 6.25 -7.55
N LEU A 104 13.78 6.67 -6.55
CA LEU A 104 14.27 7.47 -5.43
C LEU A 104 14.94 6.63 -4.33
N ASP A 105 14.42 5.44 -4.05
CA ASP A 105 14.94 4.61 -2.94
C ASP A 105 16.06 3.65 -3.38
N GLU A 106 16.10 3.18 -4.64
CA GLU A 106 16.81 1.92 -4.94
C GLU A 106 17.75 1.94 -6.15
N GLY A 107 17.65 2.91 -7.07
CA GLY A 107 18.34 2.75 -8.35
C GLY A 107 17.80 1.53 -9.11
N ILE A 108 17.90 1.56 -10.43
CA ILE A 108 17.08 0.74 -11.34
C ILE A 108 17.41 -0.77 -11.31
N PHE A 109 18.34 -1.22 -10.49
CA PHE A 109 18.73 -2.64 -10.41
C PHE A 109 18.79 -3.13 -8.97
N GLY A 110 17.95 -4.13 -8.71
CA GLY A 110 17.90 -5.06 -7.58
C GLY A 110 19.04 -5.02 -6.55
N GLN A 111 18.60 -5.22 -5.30
CA GLN A 111 19.34 -5.30 -4.06
C GLN A 111 19.57 -3.94 -3.42
N ASN A 112 18.89 -3.73 -2.29
CA ASN A 112 19.30 -2.74 -1.31
C ASN A 112 20.67 -3.20 -0.77
N THR A 113 21.74 -2.84 -1.47
CA THR A 113 23.15 -3.12 -1.14
C THR A 113 23.66 -2.18 -0.06
N ASN A 114 22.80 -1.33 0.49
CA ASN A 114 23.10 -0.56 1.68
C ASN A 114 23.27 -1.53 2.84
N VAL A 115 24.53 -1.82 3.19
CA VAL A 115 24.88 -2.40 4.48
C VAL A 115 24.34 -1.43 5.53
N HIS A 116 23.19 -1.75 6.10
CA HIS A 116 22.61 -0.96 7.15
C HIS A 116 23.47 -1.10 8.41
N GLU A 117 23.68 0.03 9.10
CA GLU A 117 24.32 0.05 10.42
C GLU A 117 23.68 -1.01 11.34
N PRO A 118 24.45 -1.86 12.03
CA PRO A 118 23.92 -2.95 12.85
C PRO A 118 22.89 -2.50 13.89
N GLU A 119 23.11 -1.32 14.50
CA GLU A 119 22.20 -0.72 15.47
C GLU A 119 20.83 -0.38 14.85
N PHE A 120 20.82 0.14 13.62
CA PHE A 120 19.59 0.42 12.89
C PHE A 120 18.82 -0.86 12.58
N VAL A 121 19.52 -1.91 12.12
CA VAL A 121 18.93 -3.22 11.86
C VAL A 121 18.30 -3.79 13.12
N GLU A 122 19.00 -3.76 14.25
CA GLU A 122 18.49 -4.24 15.52
C GLU A 122 17.25 -3.46 15.97
N LYS A 123 17.28 -2.13 15.87
CA LYS A 123 16.14 -1.26 16.22
C LYS A 123 14.91 -1.57 15.39
N VAL A 124 15.04 -1.70 14.07
CA VAL A 124 13.93 -2.04 13.18
C VAL A 124 13.37 -3.42 13.52
N ARG A 125 14.24 -4.43 13.69
CA ARG A 125 13.83 -5.79 14.03
C ARG A 125 13.11 -5.86 15.37
N ARG A 126 13.64 -5.19 16.41
CA ARG A 126 13.04 -5.14 17.74
C ARG A 126 11.65 -4.51 17.69
N ARG A 127 11.50 -3.39 16.98
CA ARG A 127 10.23 -2.68 16.84
C ARG A 127 9.22 -3.50 16.03
N ALA A 128 9.66 -4.16 14.96
CA ALA A 128 8.83 -5.06 14.16
C ALA A 128 8.35 -6.28 14.96
N ALA A 129 9.23 -6.90 15.75
CA ALA A 129 8.88 -8.01 16.62
C ALA A 129 7.84 -7.60 17.67
N ALA A 130 8.01 -6.44 18.30
CA ALA A 130 7.03 -5.89 19.25
C ALA A 130 5.66 -5.68 18.60
N ALA A 131 5.62 -5.14 17.38
CA ALA A 131 4.38 -4.95 16.64
C ALA A 131 3.70 -6.27 16.26
N ILE A 132 4.46 -7.26 15.76
CA ILE A 132 3.93 -8.60 15.46
C ILE A 132 3.38 -9.26 16.73
N LEU A 133 4.09 -9.14 17.85
CA LEU A 133 3.64 -9.70 19.11
C LEU A 133 2.34 -9.05 19.58
N MET A 134 2.25 -7.72 19.54
CA MET A 134 1.05 -6.97 19.96
C MET A 134 -0.20 -7.38 19.19
N VAL A 135 -0.10 -7.52 17.86
CA VAL A 135 -1.25 -7.95 17.06
C VAL A 135 -1.55 -9.44 17.30
N ARG A 136 -0.56 -10.30 17.50
CA ARG A 136 -0.81 -11.71 17.86
C ARG A 136 -1.47 -11.87 19.22
N THR A 137 -1.11 -11.05 20.20
CA THR A 137 -1.78 -11.08 21.52
C THR A 137 -3.24 -10.68 21.40
N SER A 138 -3.57 -9.77 20.47
CA SER A 138 -4.96 -9.37 20.19
C SER A 138 -5.84 -10.50 19.61
N ASP A 139 -5.24 -11.61 19.16
CA ASP A 139 -6.01 -12.77 18.71
C ASP A 139 -6.73 -13.50 19.85
N SER A 140 -6.21 -13.38 21.08
CA SER A 140 -6.73 -14.12 22.24
C SER A 140 -7.97 -13.50 22.86
N ASP A 141 -8.14 -12.19 22.71
CA ASP A 141 -9.25 -11.39 23.23
C ASP A 141 -10.12 -10.80 22.11
N ALA A 142 -10.05 -11.38 20.91
CA ALA A 142 -10.79 -10.90 19.75
C ALA A 142 -12.32 -10.88 20.01
N PRO A 143 -13.02 -9.76 19.70
CA PRO A 143 -14.41 -9.57 20.10
C PRO A 143 -15.42 -10.41 19.30
N ALA A 144 -15.06 -10.84 18.09
CA ALA A 144 -15.92 -11.71 17.30
C ALA A 144 -15.57 -13.19 17.53
N SER A 145 -16.56 -13.98 17.97
CA SER A 145 -16.43 -15.42 18.19
C SER A 145 -16.22 -16.25 16.91
N SER A 146 -16.31 -15.61 15.75
CA SER A 146 -16.16 -16.20 14.42
C SER A 146 -15.35 -15.28 13.52
N GLY A 147 -14.84 -15.80 12.41
CA GLY A 147 -14.06 -15.03 11.43
C GLY A 147 -12.57 -15.26 11.55
N ARG A 148 -11.80 -14.51 10.76
CA ARG A 148 -10.33 -14.57 10.76
C ARG A 148 -9.78 -13.83 11.98
N LYS A 149 -8.58 -14.22 12.39
CA LYS A 149 -7.89 -13.62 13.53
C LYS A 149 -7.43 -12.19 13.22
N PRO A 150 -7.47 -11.26 14.20
CA PRO A 150 -6.94 -9.90 14.07
C PRO A 150 -5.55 -9.83 13.41
N SER A 151 -4.61 -10.68 13.84
CA SER A 151 -3.24 -10.73 13.30
C SER A 151 -3.18 -11.03 11.81
N ILE A 152 -4.03 -11.94 11.34
CA ILE A 152 -4.13 -12.31 9.93
C ILE A 152 -4.71 -11.13 9.14
N LEU A 153 -5.76 -10.50 9.66
CA LEU A 153 -6.48 -9.42 8.98
C LEU A 153 -5.62 -8.16 8.86
N VAL A 154 -4.99 -7.72 9.94
CA VAL A 154 -4.08 -6.56 9.95
C VAL A 154 -2.92 -6.81 8.99
N HIS A 155 -2.30 -7.99 9.04
CA HIS A 155 -1.19 -8.29 8.15
C HIS A 155 -1.63 -8.39 6.68
N ALA A 156 -2.79 -9.00 6.40
CA ALA A 156 -3.35 -9.09 5.05
C ALA A 156 -3.59 -7.71 4.42
N ILE A 157 -4.18 -6.78 5.18
CA ILE A 157 -4.51 -5.47 4.61
C ILE A 157 -3.31 -4.53 4.57
N ALA A 158 -2.51 -4.45 5.64
CA ALA A 158 -1.41 -3.50 5.73
C ALA A 158 -0.15 -3.94 4.98
N CYS A 159 0.09 -5.25 4.85
CA CYS A 159 1.29 -5.78 4.18
C CYS A 159 1.02 -6.36 2.80
N TYR A 160 -0.23 -6.68 2.44
CA TYR A 160 -0.54 -7.27 1.13
C TYR A 160 -1.58 -6.47 0.33
N GLU A 161 -2.04 -5.32 0.83
CA GLU A 161 -3.07 -4.51 0.17
C GLU A 161 -4.33 -5.32 -0.19
N THR A 162 -4.64 -6.33 0.64
CA THR A 162 -5.79 -7.22 0.40
C THR A 162 -7.07 -6.39 0.40
N ASP A 163 -7.88 -6.51 -0.65
CA ASP A 163 -9.13 -5.77 -0.69
C ASP A 163 -10.10 -6.27 0.38
N ALA A 164 -10.52 -5.35 1.25
CA ALA A 164 -11.34 -5.63 2.42
C ALA A 164 -12.79 -5.15 2.28
N THR A 165 -13.14 -4.61 1.11
CA THR A 165 -14.49 -4.10 0.79
C THR A 165 -15.60 -5.13 1.01
N MET A 166 -15.30 -6.41 0.76
CA MET A 166 -16.24 -7.53 0.89
C MET A 166 -16.06 -8.34 2.19
N TRP A 167 -15.27 -7.86 3.16
CA TRP A 167 -15.10 -8.56 4.42
C TRP A 167 -16.37 -8.51 5.27
N GLY A 168 -16.70 -9.62 5.91
CA GLY A 168 -17.85 -9.70 6.80
C GLY A 168 -17.67 -8.87 8.07
N GLN A 169 -18.77 -8.55 8.74
CA GLN A 169 -18.77 -7.73 9.96
C GLN A 169 -17.88 -8.30 11.08
N ALA A 170 -17.81 -9.63 11.21
CA ALA A 170 -16.93 -10.28 12.20
C ALA A 170 -15.44 -10.01 11.92
N ASP A 171 -15.03 -10.08 10.64
CA ASP A 171 -13.67 -9.77 10.22
C ASP A 171 -13.37 -8.28 10.42
N LEU A 172 -14.30 -7.38 10.10
CA LEU A 172 -14.10 -5.94 10.31
C LEU A 172 -13.93 -5.61 11.81
N ARG A 173 -14.73 -6.21 12.70
CA ARG A 173 -14.57 -6.03 14.15
C ARG A 173 -13.22 -6.55 14.65
N ASN A 174 -12.79 -7.72 14.19
CA ASN A 174 -11.49 -8.28 14.55
C ASN A 174 -10.32 -7.45 13.98
N LEU A 175 -10.48 -6.89 12.77
CA LEU A 175 -9.52 -5.96 12.20
C LEU A 175 -9.39 -4.71 13.08
N CYS A 176 -10.50 -4.05 13.43
CA CYS A 176 -10.49 -2.87 14.28
C CYS A 176 -9.80 -3.14 15.62
N HIS A 177 -10.10 -4.28 16.26
CA HIS A 177 -9.45 -4.68 17.51
C HIS A 177 -7.93 -4.82 17.37
N GLY A 178 -7.45 -5.41 16.27
CA GLY A 178 -6.02 -5.50 15.98
C GLY A 178 -5.38 -4.13 15.71
N LEU A 179 -6.09 -3.23 15.03
CA LEU A 179 -5.64 -1.85 14.80
C LEU A 179 -5.61 -1.03 16.09
N ASP A 180 -6.56 -1.21 17.01
CA ASP A 180 -6.56 -0.56 18.33
C ASP A 180 -5.38 -1.00 19.20
N ALA A 181 -4.95 -2.26 19.07
CA ALA A 181 -3.73 -2.74 19.70
C ALA A 181 -2.49 -2.02 19.14
N LEU A 182 -2.46 -1.73 17.84
CA LEU A 182 -1.40 -0.93 17.22
C LEU A 182 -1.46 0.55 17.58
N CYS A 183 -2.66 1.14 17.70
CA CYS A 183 -2.83 2.52 18.20
C CYS A 183 -2.18 2.66 19.58
N ARG A 184 -2.44 1.70 20.49
CA ARG A 184 -1.82 1.64 21.83
C ARG A 184 -0.30 1.50 21.76
N LEU A 185 0.21 0.62 20.90
CA LEU A 185 1.65 0.41 20.73
C LEU A 185 2.36 1.66 20.19
N PHE A 186 1.75 2.34 19.22
CA PHE A 186 2.32 3.54 18.58
C PHE A 186 1.95 4.85 19.27
N ARG A 187 1.14 4.80 20.34
CA ARG A 187 0.67 5.97 21.10
C ARG A 187 -0.08 6.98 20.23
N ILE A 188 -0.90 6.47 19.31
CA ILE A 188 -1.75 7.30 18.45
C ILE A 188 -3.05 7.60 19.22
N GLY A 189 -3.41 8.87 19.35
CA GLY A 189 -4.64 9.33 20.02
C GLY A 189 -4.53 9.54 21.53
N SER A 190 -3.35 9.34 22.14
CA SER A 190 -3.12 9.52 23.58
C SER A 190 -2.84 10.95 24.04
N ASP A 191 -2.83 11.95 23.14
CA ASP A 191 -2.64 13.38 23.46
C ASP A 191 -3.97 14.16 23.58
N SER A 192 -5.07 13.48 23.92
CA SER A 192 -6.37 14.10 24.17
C SER A 192 -6.83 13.80 25.59
N SER A 193 -6.14 14.35 26.58
CA SER A 193 -6.60 14.49 27.97
C SER A 193 -5.93 15.69 28.61
#